data_AF-A0A656K420-F1
#
_entry.id   AF-A0A656K420-F1
#
_cell.length_a   1.000
_cell.length_b   1.000
_cell.length_c   1.000
_cell.angle_alpha   90.00
_cell.angle_beta   90.00
_cell.angle_gamma   90.00
#
_symmetry.space_group_name_H-M   'P 1'
#
loop_
_entity.id
_entity.type
_entity.pdbx_description
1 polymer ?
#
loop_
_entity_poly.entity_id
_entity_poly.type
_entity_poly.pdbx_seq_one_letter_code
_entity_poly.pdbx_strand_id
1 'polypeptide(L)'
;MTTHTFKPDMPPPGKVFGPVAWMRQNLFSSWINTLLTLFSLYLIYLVVPPILSWALLDANWIGTTKEDCTKAGACWVFIEQRFGQFMYGYFPNELRWRVDLTAILAIVGAAPLFISKFPRKAVYGICFLVIYPVVAFYLLHGGAFGLTNVPTSQWGGLMLTLVIATVGIVGALPLGILLALG
;
A
#
# COMPACT_ATOMS: atom_id res chain seq x y z
N MET A 1 -21.84 51.18 29.92
CA MET A 1 -20.76 50.93 28.95
C MET A 1 -19.61 50.29 29.69
N THR A 2 -19.36 49.00 29.47
CA THR A 2 -18.23 48.26 30.06
C THR A 2 -17.01 48.45 29.15
N THR A 3 -16.06 49.25 29.62
CA THR A 3 -14.81 49.52 28.90
C THR A 3 -13.95 48.26 28.87
N HIS A 4 -13.73 47.72 27.68
CA HIS A 4 -12.88 46.55 27.49
C HIS A 4 -11.41 46.95 27.67
N THR A 5 -10.76 46.48 28.72
CA THR A 5 -9.33 46.71 28.98
C THR A 5 -8.49 45.68 28.21
N PHE A 6 -7.72 46.15 27.23
CA PHE A 6 -6.77 45.31 26.50
C PHE A 6 -5.60 44.94 27.40
N LYS A 7 -5.31 43.63 27.50
CA LYS A 7 -4.09 43.14 28.17
C LYS A 7 -2.87 43.47 27.30
N PRO A 8 -1.69 43.70 27.91
CA PRO A 8 -0.46 43.92 27.15
C PRO A 8 -0.13 42.69 26.29
N ASP A 9 0.28 42.95 25.05
CA ASP A 9 0.66 41.90 24.09
C ASP A 9 1.87 41.13 24.63
N MET A 10 1.71 39.83 24.86
CA MET A 10 2.83 38.95 25.16
C MET A 10 3.59 38.67 23.86
N PRO A 11 4.93 38.58 23.90
CA PRO A 11 5.68 38.17 22.72
C PRO A 11 5.17 36.78 22.27
N PRO A 12 5.03 36.54 20.95
CA PRO A 12 4.60 35.24 20.46
C PRO A 12 5.53 34.17 21.03
N PRO A 13 4.99 33.05 21.56
CA PRO A 13 5.81 32.00 22.15
C PRO A 13 6.90 31.65 21.14
N GLY A 14 8.16 31.64 21.63
CA GLY A 14 9.33 31.43 20.80
C GLY A 14 9.08 30.25 19.87
N LYS A 15 9.10 30.51 18.57
CA LYS A 15 8.80 29.55 17.51
C LYS A 15 9.53 28.23 17.76
N VAL A 16 8.83 27.22 18.27
CA VAL A 16 9.39 25.87 18.47
C VAL A 16 9.32 25.11 17.15
N PHE A 17 9.92 25.67 16.10
CA PHE A 17 9.96 25.07 14.78
C PHE A 17 11.37 24.58 14.51
N GLY A 18 11.53 23.26 14.43
CA GLY A 18 12.78 22.62 14.08
C GLY A 18 12.79 21.14 14.47
N PRO A 19 13.56 20.28 13.79
CA PRO A 19 13.59 18.84 14.07
C PRO A 19 13.97 18.53 15.53
N VAL A 20 14.95 19.26 16.07
CA VAL A 20 15.41 19.08 17.47
C VAL A 20 14.34 19.48 18.47
N ALA A 21 13.63 20.56 18.19
CA ALA A 21 12.59 21.07 19.07
C ALA A 21 11.36 20.14 19.06
N TRP A 22 11.01 19.60 17.88
CA TRP A 22 10.01 18.55 17.72
C TRP A 22 10.40 17.26 18.48
N MET A 23 11.66 16.80 18.38
CA MET A 23 12.12 15.60 19.09
C MET A 23 12.02 15.77 20.61
N ARG A 24 12.41 16.93 21.15
CA ARG A 24 12.27 17.21 22.60
C ARG A 24 10.81 17.20 23.05
N GLN A 25 9.90 17.72 22.24
CA GLN A 25 8.48 17.78 22.56
C GLN A 25 7.72 16.46 22.38
N ASN A 26 8.15 15.60 21.45
CA ASN A 26 7.42 14.37 21.10
C ASN A 26 8.08 13.11 21.66
N LEU A 27 9.41 12.98 21.54
CA LEU A 27 10.15 11.78 21.96
C LEU A 27 10.65 11.87 23.41
N PHE A 28 11.10 13.06 23.84
CA PHE A 28 11.75 13.27 25.14
C PHE A 28 10.96 14.17 26.09
N SER A 29 9.63 14.22 25.94
CA SER A 29 8.77 15.12 26.73
C SER A 29 8.65 14.75 28.20
N SER A 30 8.89 13.49 28.56
CA SER A 30 8.89 13.00 29.93
C SER A 30 9.99 11.96 30.14
N TRP A 31 10.31 11.63 31.39
CA TRP A 31 11.30 10.60 31.70
C TRP A 31 10.86 9.21 31.20
N ILE A 32 9.55 8.92 31.26
CA ILE A 32 8.98 7.67 30.71
C ILE A 32 9.13 7.64 29.20
N ASN A 33 8.78 8.73 28.50
CA ASN A 33 8.92 8.81 27.04
C ASN A 33 10.38 8.71 26.61
N THR A 34 11.30 9.29 27.40
CA THR A 34 12.74 9.16 27.18
C THR A 34 13.19 7.70 27.32
N LEU A 35 12.78 7.01 28.38
CA LEU A 35 13.09 5.59 28.60
C LEU A 35 12.53 4.72 27.47
N LEU A 36 11.26 4.91 27.11
CA LEU A 36 10.62 4.18 26.00
C LEU A 36 11.32 4.44 24.68
N THR A 37 11.68 5.70 24.39
CA THR A 37 12.42 6.06 23.17
C THR A 37 13.78 5.36 23.12
N LEU A 38 14.55 5.41 24.20
CA LEU A 38 15.86 4.73 24.28
C LEU A 38 15.72 3.21 24.15
N PHE A 39 14.72 2.62 24.81
CA PHE A 39 14.43 1.20 24.71
C PHE A 39 14.02 0.79 23.28
N SER A 40 13.15 1.56 22.62
CA SER A 40 12.77 1.32 21.22
C SER A 40 13.97 1.45 20.29
N LEU A 41 14.83 2.45 20.47
CA LEU A 41 16.06 2.60 19.67
C LEU A 41 17.02 1.42 19.90
N TYR A 42 17.14 0.95 21.14
CA TYR A 42 17.94 -0.23 21.46
C TYR A 42 17.38 -1.50 20.80
N LEU A 43 16.06 -1.69 20.84
CA LEU A 43 15.41 -2.82 20.17
C LEU A 43 15.61 -2.76 18.65
N ILE A 44 15.45 -1.57 18.04
CA ILE A 44 15.75 -1.34 16.62
C ILE A 44 17.19 -1.70 16.31
N TYR A 45 18.15 -1.28 17.16
CA TYR A 45 19.55 -1.61 17.00
C TYR A 45 19.84 -3.11 17.10
N LEU A 46 19.11 -3.85 17.94
CA LEU A 46 19.28 -5.31 18.04
C LEU A 46 18.64 -6.07 16.87
N VAL A 47 17.55 -5.55 16.30
CA VAL A 47 16.72 -6.29 15.33
C VAL A 47 17.03 -5.91 13.88
N VAL A 48 17.20 -4.61 13.60
CA VAL A 48 17.33 -4.12 12.22
C VAL A 48 18.66 -4.53 11.57
N PRO A 49 19.84 -4.33 12.20
CA PRO A 49 21.10 -4.73 11.59
C PRO A 49 21.19 -6.21 11.19
N PRO A 50 20.85 -7.20 12.04
CA PRO A 50 20.91 -8.61 11.63
C PRO A 50 19.88 -8.98 10.57
N ILE A 51 18.69 -8.34 10.57
CA ILE A 51 17.71 -8.55 9.49
C ILE A 51 18.27 -8.00 8.17
N LEU A 52 18.88 -6.81 8.18
CA LEU A 52 19.45 -6.23 6.97
C LEU A 52 20.66 -7.02 6.46
N SER A 53 21.52 -7.52 7.35
CA SER A 53 22.64 -8.36 6.94
C SER A 53 22.13 -9.65 6.30
N TRP A 54 21.19 -10.35 6.95
CA TRP A 54 20.61 -11.58 6.43
C TRP A 54 19.82 -11.36 5.12
N ALA A 55 19.02 -10.30 5.03
CA ALA A 55 18.13 -10.06 3.90
C ALA A 55 18.85 -9.48 2.69
N LEU A 56 19.94 -8.73 2.86
CA LEU A 56 20.58 -8.00 1.76
C LEU A 56 22.06 -8.35 1.57
N LEU A 57 22.86 -8.35 2.65
CA LEU A 57 24.31 -8.48 2.57
C LEU A 57 24.75 -9.93 2.36
N ASP A 58 24.24 -10.84 3.17
CA ASP A 58 24.57 -12.27 3.15
C ASP A 58 23.63 -13.06 2.21
N ALA A 59 22.74 -12.37 1.50
CA ALA A 59 21.68 -12.97 0.72
C ALA A 59 22.18 -13.54 -0.63
N ASN A 60 21.57 -14.63 -1.07
CA ASN A 60 21.89 -15.26 -2.36
C ASN A 60 21.01 -14.68 -3.47
N TRP A 61 21.62 -13.89 -4.34
CA TRP A 61 20.96 -13.20 -5.46
C TRP A 61 21.08 -13.94 -6.79
N ILE A 62 22.10 -14.79 -6.97
CA ILE A 62 22.41 -15.45 -8.23
C ILE A 62 22.32 -16.96 -8.01
N GLY A 63 21.53 -17.63 -8.84
CA GLY A 63 21.32 -19.07 -8.80
C GLY A 63 20.16 -19.48 -9.69
N THR A 64 19.99 -20.78 -9.90
CA THR A 64 18.91 -21.34 -10.71
C THR A 64 17.99 -22.27 -9.93
N THR A 65 18.51 -22.86 -8.86
CA THR A 65 17.76 -23.78 -8.01
C THR A 65 17.79 -23.33 -6.55
N LYS A 66 16.97 -23.97 -5.71
CA LYS A 66 16.95 -23.68 -4.27
C LYS A 66 18.24 -24.15 -3.61
N GLU A 67 18.85 -25.18 -4.15
CA GLU A 67 20.07 -25.83 -3.67
C GLU A 67 21.29 -24.91 -3.81
N ASP A 68 21.22 -23.92 -4.70
CA ASP A 68 22.25 -22.89 -4.89
C ASP A 68 22.28 -21.85 -3.74
N CYS A 69 21.25 -21.82 -2.88
CA CYS A 69 21.18 -20.88 -1.76
C CYS A 69 21.94 -21.40 -0.53
N THR A 70 22.85 -20.57 -0.02
CA THR A 70 23.55 -20.82 1.24
C THR A 70 22.61 -20.59 2.43
N LYS A 71 22.78 -21.35 3.52
CA LYS A 71 21.99 -21.17 4.76
C LYS A 71 22.35 -19.90 5.55
N ALA A 72 23.29 -19.09 5.05
CA ALA A 72 23.81 -17.92 5.73
C ALA A 72 22.89 -16.69 5.62
N GLY A 73 22.13 -16.57 4.51
CA GLY A 73 21.28 -15.41 4.23
C GLY A 73 19.94 -15.77 3.61
N ALA A 74 19.21 -14.74 3.18
CA ALA A 74 17.95 -14.90 2.45
C ALA A 74 18.19 -15.45 1.04
N CYS A 75 17.31 -16.34 0.58
CA CYS A 75 17.36 -16.94 -0.74
C CYS A 75 16.47 -16.15 -1.72
N TRP A 76 17.00 -15.08 -2.34
CA TRP A 76 16.26 -14.29 -3.33
C TRP A 76 16.07 -15.03 -4.65
N VAL A 77 16.95 -15.96 -4.98
CA VAL A 77 16.81 -16.86 -6.14
C VAL A 77 15.44 -17.54 -6.16
N PHE A 78 14.96 -18.04 -5.02
CA PHE A 78 13.64 -18.67 -4.94
C PHE A 78 12.51 -17.70 -5.26
N ILE A 79 12.62 -16.45 -4.76
CA ILE A 79 11.60 -15.41 -4.98
C ILE A 79 11.56 -15.04 -6.46
N GLU A 80 12.72 -14.86 -7.11
CA GLU A 80 12.81 -14.55 -8.55
C GLU A 80 12.21 -15.69 -9.40
N GLN A 81 12.60 -16.93 -9.12
CA GLN A 81 12.13 -18.12 -9.85
C GLN A 81 10.63 -18.41 -9.66
N ARG A 82 10.00 -17.85 -8.62
CA ARG A 82 8.57 -17.99 -8.33
C ARG A 82 7.81 -16.67 -8.37
N PHE A 83 8.45 -15.60 -8.84
CA PHE A 83 7.86 -14.25 -8.84
C PHE A 83 6.54 -14.20 -9.61
N GLY A 84 6.49 -14.85 -10.77
CA GLY A 84 5.26 -14.95 -11.56
C GLY A 84 4.12 -15.64 -10.81
N GLN A 85 4.40 -16.63 -9.96
CA GLN A 85 3.39 -17.29 -9.14
C GLN A 85 2.94 -16.41 -7.97
N PHE A 86 3.84 -15.62 -7.37
CA PHE A 86 3.46 -14.65 -6.35
C PHE A 86 2.62 -13.51 -6.92
N MET A 87 2.86 -13.09 -8.16
CA MET A 87 2.14 -11.98 -8.78
C MET A 87 0.79 -12.42 -9.36
N TYR A 88 0.78 -13.53 -10.11
CA TYR A 88 -0.37 -13.98 -10.91
C TYR A 88 -1.02 -15.28 -10.39
N GLY A 89 -0.46 -15.96 -9.39
CA GLY A 89 -0.98 -17.25 -8.93
C GLY A 89 -0.77 -18.37 -9.96
N TYR A 90 -1.82 -19.15 -10.22
CA TYR A 90 -1.83 -20.22 -11.22
C TYR A 90 -2.36 -19.75 -12.59
N PHE A 91 -2.42 -18.44 -12.82
CA PHE A 91 -2.92 -17.87 -14.06
C PHE A 91 -2.01 -18.26 -15.25
N PRO A 92 -2.57 -18.73 -16.38
CA PRO A 92 -1.79 -19.18 -17.53
C PRO A 92 -0.84 -18.10 -18.06
N ASN A 93 0.41 -18.46 -18.35
CA ASN A 93 1.47 -17.52 -18.76
C ASN A 93 1.08 -16.65 -19.95
N GLU A 94 0.47 -17.25 -20.97
CA GLU A 94 0.04 -16.57 -22.20
C GLU A 94 -1.07 -15.54 -21.98
N LEU A 95 -1.80 -15.63 -20.87
CA LEU A 95 -2.92 -14.76 -20.56
C LEU A 95 -2.58 -13.71 -19.50
N ARG A 96 -1.36 -13.73 -18.93
CA ARG A 96 -0.93 -12.79 -17.87
C ARG A 96 -1.04 -11.33 -18.29
N TRP A 97 -0.91 -11.03 -19.58
CA TRP A 97 -1.12 -9.68 -20.12
C TRP A 97 -2.50 -9.11 -19.76
N ARG A 98 -3.53 -9.95 -19.56
CA ARG A 98 -4.85 -9.51 -19.13
C ARG A 98 -4.80 -8.92 -17.72
N VAL A 99 -4.04 -9.55 -16.82
CA VAL A 99 -3.83 -9.09 -15.45
C VAL A 99 -3.05 -7.78 -15.45
N ASP A 100 -1.97 -7.70 -16.24
CA ASP A 100 -1.18 -6.48 -16.37
C ASP A 100 -2.02 -5.34 -16.94
N LEU A 101 -2.84 -5.62 -17.95
CA LEU A 101 -3.73 -4.64 -18.56
C LEU A 101 -4.83 -4.19 -17.58
N THR A 102 -5.40 -5.10 -16.78
CA THR A 102 -6.30 -4.72 -15.67
C THR A 102 -5.60 -3.72 -14.75
N ALA A 103 -4.41 -4.04 -14.26
CA ALA A 103 -3.67 -3.19 -13.33
C ALA A 103 -3.32 -1.81 -13.95
N ILE A 104 -2.87 -1.79 -15.21
CA ILE A 104 -2.56 -0.55 -15.93
C ILE A 104 -3.83 0.30 -16.10
N LEU A 105 -4.96 -0.30 -16.50
CA LEU A 105 -6.23 0.42 -16.61
C LEU A 105 -6.68 0.98 -15.25
N ALA A 106 -6.45 0.24 -14.16
CA ALA A 106 -6.71 0.73 -12.80
C ALA A 106 -5.90 2.00 -12.51
N ILE A 107 -4.58 1.94 -12.73
CA ILE A 107 -3.67 3.04 -12.42
C ILE A 107 -3.96 4.26 -13.30
N VAL A 108 -4.09 4.05 -14.61
CA VAL A 108 -4.36 5.12 -15.58
C VAL A 108 -5.75 5.71 -15.36
N GLY A 109 -6.76 4.89 -15.08
CA GLY A 109 -8.12 5.36 -14.77
C GLY A 109 -8.21 6.07 -13.42
N ALA A 110 -7.43 5.66 -12.42
CA ALA A 110 -7.39 6.33 -11.14
C ALA A 110 -6.55 7.62 -11.16
N ALA A 111 -5.55 7.74 -12.04
CA ALA A 111 -4.63 8.88 -12.08
C ALA A 111 -5.33 10.26 -12.14
N PRO A 112 -6.37 10.49 -12.98
CA PRO A 112 -7.12 11.74 -12.99
C PRO A 112 -7.77 12.10 -11.64
N LEU A 113 -8.12 11.11 -10.81
CA LEU A 113 -8.69 11.35 -9.49
C LEU A 113 -7.68 11.96 -8.51
N PHE A 114 -6.38 11.81 -8.74
CA PHE A 114 -5.36 12.44 -7.90
C PHE A 114 -5.07 13.90 -8.31
N ILE A 115 -5.59 14.35 -9.44
CA ILE A 115 -5.42 15.73 -9.92
C ILE A 115 -6.51 16.62 -9.34
N SER A 116 -6.13 17.64 -8.55
CA SER A 116 -7.09 18.52 -7.86
C SER A 116 -7.93 19.38 -8.81
N LYS A 117 -7.40 19.72 -10.00
CA LYS A 117 -8.06 20.58 -10.99
C LYS A 117 -8.97 19.84 -11.99
N PHE A 118 -9.23 18.56 -11.80
CA PHE A 118 -9.98 17.76 -12.77
C PHE A 118 -11.50 18.09 -12.75
N PRO A 119 -12.11 18.46 -13.89
CA PRO A 119 -13.53 18.81 -13.92
C PRO A 119 -14.41 17.60 -13.62
N ARG A 120 -15.49 17.80 -12.85
CA ARG A 120 -16.47 16.74 -12.49
C ARG A 120 -15.84 15.48 -11.87
N LYS A 121 -14.75 15.64 -11.12
CA LYS A 121 -14.00 14.55 -10.46
C LYS A 121 -14.87 13.57 -9.69
N ALA A 122 -15.88 14.04 -8.95
CA ALA A 122 -16.79 13.17 -8.20
C ALA A 122 -17.60 12.23 -9.12
N VAL A 123 -18.15 12.77 -10.21
CA VAL A 123 -18.91 11.98 -11.19
C VAL A 123 -18.02 10.97 -11.88
N TYR A 124 -16.83 11.39 -12.34
CA TYR A 124 -15.86 10.47 -12.93
C TYR A 124 -15.45 9.36 -11.95
N GLY A 125 -15.20 9.69 -10.68
CA GLY A 125 -14.85 8.72 -9.65
C GLY A 125 -15.95 7.70 -9.39
N ILE A 126 -17.21 8.14 -9.31
CA ILE A 126 -18.36 7.23 -9.16
C ILE A 126 -18.51 6.33 -10.39
N CYS A 127 -18.44 6.90 -11.61
CA CYS A 127 -18.51 6.11 -12.84
C CYS A 127 -17.36 5.10 -12.91
N PHE A 128 -16.14 5.50 -12.60
CA PHE A 128 -14.98 4.61 -12.57
C PHE A 128 -15.16 3.49 -11.54
N LEU A 129 -15.61 3.82 -10.34
CA LEU A 129 -15.85 2.86 -9.25
C LEU A 129 -16.87 1.78 -9.62
N VAL A 130 -17.87 2.08 -10.45
CA VAL A 130 -18.89 1.11 -10.89
C VAL A 130 -18.47 0.37 -12.16
N ILE A 131 -17.91 1.08 -13.15
CA ILE A 131 -17.59 0.51 -14.47
C ILE A 131 -16.33 -0.35 -14.41
N TYR A 132 -15.30 0.10 -13.69
CA TYR A 132 -14.00 -0.56 -13.68
C TYR A 132 -14.06 -2.01 -13.13
N PRO A 133 -14.76 -2.33 -12.02
CA PRO A 133 -14.89 -3.71 -11.55
C PRO A 133 -15.53 -4.65 -12.58
N VAL A 134 -16.52 -4.16 -13.33
CA VAL A 134 -17.17 -4.94 -14.40
C VAL A 134 -16.19 -5.21 -15.54
N VAL A 135 -15.46 -4.19 -15.99
CA VAL A 135 -14.44 -4.32 -17.03
C VAL A 135 -13.33 -5.28 -16.58
N ALA A 136 -12.84 -5.12 -15.35
CA ALA A 136 -11.82 -5.98 -14.77
C ALA A 136 -12.29 -7.44 -14.67
N PHE A 137 -13.54 -7.68 -14.28
CA PHE A 137 -14.11 -9.02 -14.23
C PHE A 137 -14.09 -9.72 -15.59
N TYR A 138 -14.60 -9.06 -16.64
CA TYR A 138 -14.60 -9.64 -17.99
C TYR A 138 -13.19 -9.84 -18.54
N LEU A 139 -12.26 -8.95 -18.23
CA LEU A 139 -10.88 -9.07 -18.69
C LEU A 139 -10.16 -10.25 -18.00
N LEU A 140 -10.38 -10.45 -16.71
CA LEU A 140 -9.71 -11.49 -15.92
C LEU A 140 -10.36 -12.87 -16.07
N HIS A 141 -11.68 -12.94 -16.02
CA HIS A 141 -12.41 -14.21 -16.12
C HIS A 141 -12.50 -14.69 -17.57
N GLY A 142 -12.55 -13.77 -18.54
CA GLY A 142 -12.84 -14.11 -19.93
C GLY A 142 -14.27 -14.65 -20.11
N GLY A 143 -14.52 -15.39 -21.19
CA GLY A 143 -15.84 -15.94 -21.51
C GLY A 143 -16.78 -15.00 -22.27
N ALA A 144 -16.37 -13.75 -22.50
CA ALA A 144 -17.04 -12.79 -23.37
C ALA A 144 -16.05 -12.29 -24.44
N PHE A 145 -16.55 -11.77 -25.57
CA PHE A 145 -15.73 -11.19 -26.66
C PHE A 145 -14.65 -12.11 -27.27
N GLY A 146 -14.85 -13.43 -27.24
CA GLY A 146 -13.89 -14.41 -27.78
C GLY A 146 -12.68 -14.68 -26.88
N LEU A 147 -12.63 -14.13 -25.66
CA LEU A 147 -11.57 -14.41 -24.71
C LEU A 147 -11.75 -15.79 -24.08
N THR A 148 -10.67 -16.58 -24.06
CA THR A 148 -10.62 -17.86 -23.33
C THR A 148 -11.03 -17.66 -21.87
N ASN A 149 -11.90 -18.55 -21.38
CA ASN A 149 -12.34 -18.52 -19.99
C ASN A 149 -11.22 -19.04 -19.07
N VAL A 150 -10.90 -18.28 -18.03
CA VAL A 150 -9.95 -18.69 -16.99
C VAL A 150 -10.74 -18.88 -15.69
N PRO A 151 -10.80 -20.11 -15.14
CA PRO A 151 -11.58 -20.38 -13.94
C PRO A 151 -10.98 -19.63 -12.74
N THR A 152 -11.85 -19.18 -11.85
CA THR A 152 -11.47 -18.43 -10.64
C THR A 152 -10.62 -19.24 -9.66
N SER A 153 -10.61 -20.58 -9.78
CA SER A 153 -9.73 -21.47 -9.01
C SER A 153 -8.25 -21.30 -9.34
N GLN A 154 -7.91 -20.73 -10.50
CA GLN A 154 -6.54 -20.45 -10.90
C GLN A 154 -6.08 -19.05 -10.49
N TRP A 155 -6.99 -18.20 -9.99
CA TRP A 155 -6.65 -16.87 -9.53
C TRP A 155 -5.90 -16.98 -8.21
N GLY A 156 -4.84 -16.19 -8.07
CA GLY A 156 -4.03 -16.21 -6.86
C GLY A 156 -3.02 -15.08 -6.83
N GLY A 157 -2.10 -15.17 -5.87
CA GLY A 157 -1.04 -14.19 -5.72
C GLY A 157 -1.55 -12.78 -5.37
N LEU A 158 -0.74 -11.78 -5.71
CA LEU A 158 -1.04 -10.37 -5.51
C LEU A 158 -2.29 -9.91 -6.28
N MET A 159 -2.49 -10.45 -7.48
CA MET A 159 -3.69 -10.15 -8.27
C MET A 159 -4.97 -10.41 -7.47
N LEU A 160 -5.12 -11.62 -6.90
CA LEU A 160 -6.35 -11.98 -6.19
C LEU A 160 -6.55 -11.10 -4.94
N THR A 161 -5.48 -10.80 -4.21
CA THR A 161 -5.57 -9.94 -3.02
C THR A 161 -5.98 -8.52 -3.39
N LEU A 162 -5.42 -7.95 -4.47
CA LEU A 162 -5.79 -6.63 -4.96
C LEU A 162 -7.24 -6.59 -5.45
N VAL A 163 -7.71 -7.62 -6.16
CA VAL A 163 -9.09 -7.71 -6.63
C VAL A 163 -10.06 -7.76 -5.44
N ILE A 164 -9.84 -8.65 -4.48
CA ILE A 164 -10.70 -8.77 -3.29
C ILE A 164 -10.68 -7.48 -2.48
N ALA A 165 -9.51 -6.89 -2.26
CA ALA A 165 -9.39 -5.62 -1.53
C ALA A 165 -10.16 -4.50 -2.23
N THR A 166 -10.01 -4.38 -3.55
CA THR A 166 -10.70 -3.34 -4.34
C THR A 166 -12.21 -3.52 -4.29
N VAL A 167 -12.70 -4.73 -4.59
CA VAL A 167 -14.15 -5.03 -4.55
C VAL A 167 -14.70 -4.83 -3.13
N GLY A 168 -13.95 -5.23 -2.10
CA GLY A 168 -14.30 -5.02 -0.70
C GLY A 168 -14.43 -3.55 -0.34
N ILE A 169 -13.45 -2.71 -0.70
CA ILE A 169 -13.49 -1.25 -0.46
C ILE A 169 -14.65 -0.59 -1.22
N VAL A 170 -14.79 -0.94 -2.50
CA VAL A 170 -15.85 -0.42 -3.38
C VAL A 170 -17.24 -0.79 -2.88
N GLY A 171 -17.43 -2.00 -2.34
CA GLY A 171 -18.70 -2.44 -1.76
C GLY A 171 -18.96 -1.89 -0.36
N ALA A 172 -17.94 -1.82 0.49
CA ALA A 172 -18.07 -1.38 1.89
C ALA A 172 -18.36 0.12 2.02
N LEU A 173 -17.81 0.96 1.14
CA LEU A 173 -18.00 2.41 1.21
C LEU A 173 -19.46 2.85 1.02
N PRO A 174 -20.19 2.47 -0.05
CA PRO A 174 -21.60 2.84 -0.21
C PRO A 174 -22.47 2.20 0.86
N LEU A 175 -22.22 0.94 1.23
CA LEU A 175 -22.96 0.27 2.29
C LEU A 175 -22.77 0.97 3.64
N GLY A 176 -21.56 1.41 3.96
CA GLY A 176 -21.25 2.19 5.15
C GLY A 176 -21.94 3.55 5.17
N ILE A 177 -22.02 4.24 4.03
CA ILE A 177 -22.76 5.51 3.90
C ILE A 177 -24.27 5.30 4.11
N LEU A 178 -24.84 4.25 3.52
CA LEU A 178 -26.26 3.92 3.68
C LEU A 178 -26.59 3.64 5.15
N LEU A 179 -25.82 2.78 5.81
CA LEU A 179 -26.01 2.45 7.23
C LEU A 179 -25.79 3.66 8.16
N ALA A 180 -24.94 4.61 7.77
CA ALA A 180 -24.74 5.85 8.53
C ALA A 180 -25.89 6.86 8.37
N LEU A 181 -26.63 6.80 7.26
CA LEU A 181 -27.75 7.70 6.97
C LEU A 181 -29.11 7.19 7.47
N GLY A 182 -29.22 5.89 7.78
CA GLY A 182 -30.42 5.27 8.36
C GLY A 182 -31.23 4.47 7.33
#